data_AF-R7I3E8-F1
#
_entry.id   AF-R7I3E8-F1
#
_cell.length_a   1.000
_cell.length_b   1.000
_cell.length_c   1.000
_cell.angle_alpha   90.00
_cell.angle_beta   90.00
_cell.angle_gamma   90.00
#
_symmetry.space_group_name_H-M   'P 1'
#
loop_
_entity.id
_entity.type
_entity.pdbx_description
1 polymer ?
#
loop_
_entity_poly.entity_id
_entity_poly.type
_entity_poly.pdbx_seq_one_letter_code
_entity_poly.pdbx_strand_id
1 'polypeptide(L)'
;MKVSSVQSVYGHRVYSPNIEGAAQKKSGVSPAGIMLGSLVSAIAIYKIAKPSPRVCSEYVKSLAAGVSEITGKNINPLTLSNVMNKEEFVKQILNLRKINYTYTPENIKNFGFQADFHMHTNNSDGKITVKNLLNEIAEYSNNLFKRTGQKFIFSITDHDSVKGVKEALVIMAEDPEKFKNVKFIPGVELSFSHKVSRGNNPCEISEILAYGINPFKFDKYCENLQKRRNDTIDNMLSEIRKAIPLTNFNKEELLKTYNLNPDCLMMNSHWPVNHYAQTKHAITIQASRKGVDPNKMYEDIMQNIDVKNRNMWYLKNNNFLDNDINETDIISNVRKKYAPHFVNNDLVLSNESSFEDLINVLKGDDNVILSFAHPYFTAMKFYHPNKVLNNFIYKSDGLIQISEAYHQAYPKDVSIDRVNETNNYLKSLIKIGGSDNHNSTYIVG
;
A
#
# COMPACT_ATOMS: atom_id res chain seq x y z
N MET A 1 -42.88 2.29 -39.73
CA MET A 1 -43.15 1.15 -38.82
C MET A 1 -43.73 1.75 -37.54
N LYS A 2 -44.98 1.42 -37.19
CA LYS A 2 -45.73 2.00 -36.06
C LYS A 2 -45.15 1.53 -34.72
N VAL A 3 -44.90 2.44 -33.78
CA VAL A 3 -45.07 2.18 -32.35
C VAL A 3 -45.66 3.43 -31.68
N SER A 4 -46.81 3.22 -31.08
CA SER A 4 -47.64 4.16 -30.32
C SER A 4 -47.20 4.28 -28.86
N SER A 5 -47.43 5.46 -28.30
CA SER A 5 -47.32 5.84 -26.88
C SER A 5 -48.45 5.27 -26.02
N VAL A 6 -48.17 4.91 -24.75
CA VAL A 6 -49.13 5.03 -23.63
C VAL A 6 -48.39 5.34 -22.32
N GLN A 7 -48.98 6.26 -21.55
CA GLN A 7 -48.56 6.86 -20.28
C GLN A 7 -48.90 6.04 -19.01
N SER A 8 -48.25 6.45 -17.91
CA SER A 8 -48.73 6.50 -16.51
C SER A 8 -48.68 5.17 -15.71
N VAL A 9 -48.52 5.11 -14.37
CA VAL A 9 -48.90 6.01 -13.27
C VAL A 9 -47.97 5.78 -12.05
N TYR A 10 -47.70 6.83 -11.27
CA TYR A 10 -47.05 6.81 -9.94
C TYR A 10 -47.95 6.21 -8.84
N GLY A 11 -47.38 5.58 -7.81
CA GLY A 11 -48.15 5.22 -6.61
C GLY A 11 -47.29 4.81 -5.41
N HIS A 12 -46.82 5.80 -4.64
CA HIS A 12 -46.34 5.60 -3.28
C HIS A 12 -47.47 5.07 -2.38
N ARG A 13 -47.18 4.07 -1.53
CA ARG A 13 -48.02 3.76 -0.36
C ARG A 13 -47.28 4.11 0.93
N VAL A 14 -47.89 5.04 1.66
CA VAL A 14 -47.55 5.45 3.02
C VAL A 14 -48.36 4.59 4.01
N TYR A 15 -47.73 4.26 5.12
CA TYR A 15 -48.26 3.53 6.27
C TYR A 15 -49.27 4.38 7.06
N SER A 16 -50.37 3.77 7.53
CA SER A 16 -51.24 4.38 8.56
C SER A 16 -51.81 3.30 9.50
N PRO A 17 -51.81 3.50 10.83
CA PRO A 17 -52.29 2.53 11.82
C PRO A 17 -53.74 2.77 12.27
N ASN A 18 -54.32 1.69 12.83
CA ASN A 18 -55.55 1.57 13.65
C ASN A 18 -56.91 1.64 12.93
N ILE A 19 -57.75 0.59 13.09
CA ILE A 19 -59.08 0.58 13.78
C ILE A 19 -59.42 -0.87 14.19
N GLU A 20 -60.11 -0.97 15.32
CA GLU A 20 -60.53 -2.10 16.16
C GLU A 20 -61.60 -3.06 15.59
N GLY A 21 -61.69 -4.26 16.20
CA GLY A 21 -62.98 -4.84 16.64
C GLY A 21 -63.53 -6.08 15.92
N ALA A 22 -63.39 -7.27 16.54
CA ALA A 22 -64.49 -8.19 16.92
C ALA A 22 -63.98 -9.61 17.26
N ALA A 23 -64.65 -10.25 18.23
CA ALA A 23 -64.19 -11.38 19.03
C ALA A 23 -64.77 -12.76 18.63
N GLN A 24 -64.28 -13.78 19.37
CA GLN A 24 -64.72 -15.19 19.52
C GLN A 24 -63.93 -16.21 18.67
N LYS A 25 -63.43 -17.35 19.19
CA LYS A 25 -63.90 -18.26 20.25
C LYS A 25 -62.72 -18.99 20.93
N LYS A 26 -62.84 -19.27 22.24
CA LYS A 26 -61.95 -20.15 23.01
C LYS A 26 -62.23 -21.63 22.73
N SER A 27 -61.19 -22.45 22.57
CA SER A 27 -61.23 -23.88 22.85
C SER A 27 -60.02 -24.23 23.71
N GLY A 28 -60.28 -24.71 24.92
CA GLY A 28 -59.27 -25.12 25.89
C GLY A 28 -58.61 -26.45 25.50
N VAL A 29 -57.32 -26.54 25.77
CA VAL A 29 -56.56 -27.80 25.81
C VAL A 29 -55.87 -27.87 27.17
N SER A 30 -55.91 -29.03 27.80
CA SER A 30 -55.56 -29.26 29.20
C SER A 30 -54.04 -29.16 29.49
N PRO A 31 -53.63 -28.86 30.75
CA PRO A 31 -52.22 -28.63 31.11
C PRO A 31 -51.31 -29.89 31.12
N ALA A 32 -51.83 -31.07 30.83
CA ALA A 32 -51.08 -32.33 30.97
C ALA A 32 -50.24 -32.71 29.73
N GLY A 33 -50.39 -32.02 28.60
CA GLY A 33 -49.69 -32.32 27.34
C GLY A 33 -48.40 -31.54 27.09
N ILE A 34 -48.05 -30.55 27.94
CA ILE A 34 -46.93 -29.62 27.69
C ILE A 34 -45.64 -30.03 28.40
N MET A 35 -45.68 -30.97 29.37
CA MET A 35 -44.50 -31.35 30.16
C MET A 35 -43.67 -32.54 29.63
N LEU A 36 -44.06 -33.19 28.53
CA LEU A 36 -43.30 -34.31 27.95
C LEU A 36 -42.49 -33.94 26.69
N GLY A 37 -42.77 -32.79 26.06
CA GLY A 37 -42.02 -32.30 24.88
C GLY A 37 -40.78 -31.46 25.22
N SER A 38 -40.71 -30.91 26.44
CA SER A 38 -39.62 -30.02 26.88
C SER A 38 -38.39 -30.77 27.43
N LEU A 39 -38.55 -32.00 27.93
CA LEU A 39 -37.42 -32.80 28.43
C LEU A 39 -36.63 -33.52 27.33
N VAL A 40 -37.29 -33.94 26.24
CA VAL A 40 -36.61 -34.62 25.12
C VAL A 40 -35.81 -33.64 24.25
N SER A 41 -36.22 -32.37 24.21
CA SER A 41 -35.52 -31.30 23.48
C SER A 41 -34.24 -30.84 24.19
N ALA A 42 -34.16 -30.98 25.53
CA ALA A 42 -32.98 -30.58 26.31
C ALA A 42 -31.84 -31.62 26.26
N ILE A 43 -32.16 -32.90 26.07
CA ILE A 43 -31.17 -34.00 26.02
C ILE A 43 -30.60 -34.17 24.60
N ALA A 44 -31.28 -33.72 23.55
CA ALA A 44 -30.81 -33.80 22.16
C ALA A 44 -29.87 -32.65 21.72
N ILE A 45 -29.71 -31.59 22.52
CA ILE A 45 -28.84 -30.43 22.19
C ILE A 45 -27.51 -30.46 22.99
N TYR A 46 -27.28 -31.49 23.80
CA TYR A 46 -25.95 -31.77 24.38
C TYR A 46 -25.10 -32.72 23.54
N LYS A 47 -25.29 -32.75 22.21
CA LYS A 47 -24.14 -32.98 21.34
C LYS A 47 -23.27 -31.75 21.49
N ILE A 48 -22.30 -31.84 22.41
CA ILE A 48 -21.08 -31.06 22.37
C ILE A 48 -20.66 -31.06 20.91
N ALA A 49 -20.94 -29.96 20.20
CA ALA A 49 -20.26 -29.68 18.96
C ALA A 49 -18.81 -29.57 19.41
N LYS A 50 -18.06 -30.67 19.30
CA LYS A 50 -16.61 -30.61 19.36
C LYS A 50 -16.28 -29.45 18.43
N PRO A 51 -15.63 -28.36 18.90
CA PRO A 51 -15.29 -27.27 18.02
C PRO A 51 -14.62 -27.90 16.82
N SER A 52 -15.21 -27.73 15.62
CA SER A 52 -14.64 -28.31 14.42
C SER A 52 -13.18 -27.85 14.41
N PRO A 53 -12.20 -28.75 14.27
CA PRO A 53 -10.81 -28.34 14.26
C PRO A 53 -10.69 -27.17 13.27
N ARG A 54 -10.18 -26.04 13.73
CA ARG A 54 -9.99 -24.86 12.88
C ARG A 54 -9.11 -25.32 11.70
N VAL A 55 -9.71 -25.48 10.54
CA VAL A 55 -8.98 -25.89 9.35
C VAL A 55 -8.28 -24.63 8.84
N CYS A 56 -6.97 -24.54 9.05
CA CYS A 56 -6.17 -23.48 8.42
C CYS A 56 -6.14 -23.70 6.90
N SER A 57 -6.30 -22.61 6.15
CA SER A 57 -6.16 -22.65 4.69
C SER A 57 -4.73 -23.07 4.29
N GLU A 58 -4.58 -23.64 3.09
CA GLU A 58 -3.25 -23.97 2.54
C GLU A 58 -2.33 -22.75 2.46
N TYR A 59 -2.90 -21.57 2.20
CA TYR A 59 -2.18 -20.31 2.26
C TYR A 59 -1.55 -20.05 3.64
N VAL A 60 -2.34 -20.12 4.72
CA VAL A 60 -1.84 -19.91 6.09
C VAL A 60 -0.83 -20.99 6.49
N LYS A 61 -1.02 -22.24 6.07
CA LYS A 61 -0.03 -23.31 6.27
C LYS A 61 1.29 -22.97 5.57
N SER A 62 1.23 -22.46 4.34
CA SER A 62 2.43 -22.06 3.59
C SER A 62 3.15 -20.87 4.24
N LEU A 63 2.41 -19.92 4.85
CA LEU A 63 3.02 -18.84 5.63
C LEU A 63 3.72 -19.38 6.89
N ALA A 64 3.06 -20.26 7.64
CA ALA A 64 3.64 -20.86 8.84
C ALA A 64 4.91 -21.67 8.53
N ALA A 65 4.95 -22.36 7.38
CA ALA A 65 6.14 -23.04 6.89
C ALA A 65 7.29 -22.04 6.63
N GLY A 66 7.01 -20.92 5.96
CA GLY A 66 8.01 -19.86 5.73
C GLY A 66 8.53 -19.22 7.02
N VAL A 67 7.65 -18.94 7.99
CA VAL A 67 8.07 -18.50 9.34
C VAL A 67 8.93 -19.55 10.02
N SER A 68 8.59 -20.84 9.87
CA SER A 68 9.36 -21.93 10.46
C SER A 68 10.77 -22.02 9.90
N GLU A 69 10.91 -21.84 8.58
CA GLU A 69 12.19 -21.83 7.90
C GLU A 69 13.10 -20.70 8.39
N ILE A 70 12.60 -19.46 8.44
CA ILE A 70 13.44 -18.31 8.83
C ILE A 70 13.77 -18.26 10.33
N THR A 71 12.94 -18.88 11.18
CA THR A 71 13.17 -18.89 12.64
C THR A 71 13.85 -20.16 13.15
N GLY A 72 13.89 -21.23 12.35
CA GLY A 72 14.31 -22.56 12.77
C GLY A 72 13.37 -23.24 13.77
N LYS A 73 12.18 -22.66 14.04
CA LYS A 73 11.17 -23.19 14.97
C LYS A 73 10.03 -23.82 14.20
N ASN A 74 9.46 -24.93 14.67
CA ASN A 74 8.26 -25.49 14.05
C ASN A 74 7.01 -24.66 14.45
N ILE A 75 6.48 -23.86 13.53
CA ILE A 75 5.32 -23.01 13.76
C ILE A 75 4.03 -23.76 13.44
N ASN A 76 3.15 -23.87 14.42
CA ASN A 76 1.79 -24.37 14.20
C ASN A 76 0.97 -23.34 13.40
N PRO A 77 0.39 -23.67 12.23
CA PRO A 77 -0.41 -22.74 11.44
C PRO A 77 -1.57 -22.07 12.18
N LEU A 78 -2.05 -22.65 13.29
CA LEU A 78 -3.09 -22.05 14.14
C LEU A 78 -2.63 -20.79 14.88
N THR A 79 -1.33 -20.60 15.11
CA THR A 79 -0.81 -19.36 15.72
C THR A 79 -1.00 -18.16 14.78
N LEU A 80 -1.09 -18.40 13.47
CA LEU A 80 -1.41 -17.39 12.46
C LEU A 80 -2.91 -17.33 12.11
N SER A 81 -3.80 -17.71 13.02
CA SER A 81 -5.26 -17.69 12.78
C SER A 81 -5.88 -16.29 12.64
N ASN A 82 -5.12 -15.25 12.98
CA ASN A 82 -5.45 -13.85 12.70
C ASN A 82 -5.11 -13.45 11.24
N VAL A 83 -4.33 -14.25 10.51
CA VAL A 83 -3.98 -13.98 9.11
C VAL A 83 -5.09 -14.48 8.17
N MET A 84 -5.49 -13.61 7.25
CA MET A 84 -6.56 -13.88 6.28
C MET A 84 -6.00 -14.40 4.96
N ASN A 85 -6.76 -15.26 4.29
CA ASN A 85 -6.59 -15.54 2.86
C ASN A 85 -7.44 -14.54 2.04
N LYS A 86 -7.37 -14.59 0.71
CA LYS A 86 -8.12 -13.71 -0.20
C LYS A 86 -9.62 -13.74 0.04
N GLU A 87 -10.18 -14.94 0.16
CA GLU A 87 -11.63 -15.13 0.32
C GLU A 87 -12.13 -14.48 1.62
N GLU A 88 -11.44 -14.72 2.73
CA GLU A 88 -11.75 -14.07 4.00
C GLU A 88 -11.59 -12.55 3.89
N PHE A 89 -10.50 -12.08 3.29
CA PHE A 89 -10.27 -10.64 3.09
C PHE A 89 -11.40 -9.98 2.28
N VAL A 90 -11.77 -10.53 1.13
CA VAL A 90 -12.88 -10.03 0.30
C VAL A 90 -14.20 -10.02 1.08
N LYS A 91 -14.48 -11.09 1.82
CA LYS A 91 -15.69 -11.15 2.66
C LYS A 91 -15.71 -10.07 3.74
N GLN A 92 -14.57 -9.75 4.35
CA GLN A 92 -14.49 -8.68 5.36
C GLN A 92 -14.74 -7.30 4.74
N ILE A 93 -14.04 -6.97 3.65
CA ILE A 93 -14.13 -5.62 3.06
C ILE A 93 -15.50 -5.28 2.48
N LEU A 94 -16.28 -6.27 2.04
CA LEU A 94 -17.65 -6.07 1.56
C LEU A 94 -18.61 -5.56 2.66
N ASN A 95 -18.26 -5.74 3.94
CA ASN A 95 -19.05 -5.25 5.08
C ASN A 95 -18.60 -3.88 5.58
N LEU A 96 -17.50 -3.35 5.07
CA LEU A 96 -16.94 -2.07 5.49
C LEU A 96 -17.49 -0.91 4.65
N ARG A 97 -17.53 0.27 5.26
CA ARG A 97 -17.96 1.53 4.64
C ARG A 97 -16.83 2.55 4.76
N LYS A 98 -16.93 3.68 4.04
CA LYS A 98 -15.95 4.78 4.09
C LYS A 98 -15.51 5.13 5.51
N ILE A 99 -16.45 5.27 6.45
CA ILE A 99 -16.16 5.61 7.86
C ILE A 99 -15.20 4.63 8.53
N ASN A 100 -15.19 3.36 8.11
CA ASN A 100 -14.31 2.34 8.64
C ASN A 100 -12.83 2.52 8.25
N TYR A 101 -12.56 3.33 7.24
CA TYR A 101 -11.23 3.67 6.75
C TYR A 101 -10.80 5.09 7.13
N THR A 102 -11.69 5.91 7.68
CA THR A 102 -11.41 7.32 7.96
C THR A 102 -10.40 7.46 9.11
N TYR A 103 -9.15 7.79 8.78
CA TYR A 103 -8.06 7.90 9.74
C TYR A 103 -8.00 9.32 10.31
N THR A 104 -8.76 9.55 11.37
CA THR A 104 -8.79 10.84 12.10
C THR A 104 -8.81 10.58 13.61
N PRO A 105 -8.27 11.48 14.44
CA PRO A 105 -8.28 11.32 15.89
C PRO A 105 -9.69 11.06 16.46
N GLU A 106 -10.70 11.79 15.96
CA GLU A 106 -12.09 11.61 16.38
C GLU A 106 -12.63 10.23 16.03
N ASN A 107 -12.41 9.76 14.79
CA ASN A 107 -12.93 8.46 14.36
C ASN A 107 -12.20 7.28 15.02
N ILE A 108 -10.91 7.44 15.30
CA ILE A 108 -10.11 6.49 16.09
C ILE A 108 -10.68 6.40 17.52
N LYS A 109 -10.85 7.55 18.19
CA LYS A 109 -11.41 7.65 19.56
C LYS A 109 -12.82 7.09 19.66
N ASN A 110 -13.64 7.28 18.62
CA ASN A 110 -15.00 6.78 18.55
C ASN A 110 -15.10 5.32 18.07
N PHE A 111 -13.98 4.64 17.80
CA PHE A 111 -13.92 3.26 17.32
C PHE A 111 -14.65 3.04 15.97
N GLY A 112 -14.74 4.10 15.16
CA GLY A 112 -15.25 4.02 13.80
C GLY A 112 -14.19 3.52 12.83
N PHE A 113 -12.90 3.81 13.08
CA PHE A 113 -11.77 3.31 12.31
C PHE A 113 -11.54 1.82 12.57
N GLN A 114 -11.82 0.98 11.57
CA GLN A 114 -11.85 -0.48 11.73
C GLN A 114 -10.93 -1.19 10.74
N ALA A 115 -10.49 -0.50 9.68
CA ALA A 115 -9.58 -1.08 8.72
C ALA A 115 -8.62 -0.07 8.10
N ASP A 116 -7.41 -0.54 7.81
CA ASP A 116 -6.38 0.20 7.09
C ASP A 116 -5.51 -0.73 6.25
N PHE A 117 -5.53 -0.54 4.93
CA PHE A 117 -4.82 -1.41 4.00
C PHE A 117 -3.66 -0.74 3.28
N HIS A 118 -3.22 0.44 3.73
CA HIS A 118 -2.07 1.12 3.15
C HIS A 118 -1.25 1.79 4.26
N MET A 119 -0.09 1.21 4.59
CA MET A 119 0.84 1.78 5.56
C MET A 119 2.26 1.27 5.35
N HIS A 120 3.22 2.10 5.75
CA HIS A 120 4.65 1.87 5.55
C HIS A 120 5.39 1.76 6.88
N THR A 121 6.39 0.90 6.91
CA THR A 121 7.28 0.70 8.05
C THR A 121 8.69 1.15 7.70
N ASN A 122 9.60 1.07 8.67
CA ASN A 122 11.02 1.28 8.45
C ASN A 122 11.69 0.23 7.54
N ASN A 123 10.94 -0.73 7.01
CA ASN A 123 11.40 -1.65 5.97
C ASN A 123 11.27 -1.09 4.55
N SER A 124 10.73 0.13 4.40
CA SER A 124 10.76 0.96 3.19
C SER A 124 11.11 2.40 3.56
N ASP A 125 10.16 3.33 3.48
CA ASP A 125 10.31 4.77 3.77
C ASP A 125 9.44 5.27 4.94
N GLY A 126 8.66 4.39 5.57
CA GLY A 126 8.00 4.65 6.83
C GLY A 126 8.98 4.78 8.00
N LYS A 127 8.54 5.42 9.09
CA LYS A 127 9.39 5.64 10.28
C LYS A 127 9.06 4.73 11.46
N ILE A 128 7.87 4.12 11.48
CA ILE A 128 7.46 3.20 12.55
C ILE A 128 8.10 1.83 12.34
N THR A 129 8.57 1.21 13.42
CA THR A 129 9.03 -0.18 13.37
C THR A 129 7.84 -1.13 13.35
N VAL A 130 7.99 -2.30 12.72
CA VAL A 130 6.93 -3.32 12.69
C VAL A 130 6.45 -3.65 14.11
N LYS A 131 7.39 -3.84 15.06
CA LYS A 131 7.05 -4.11 16.47
C LYS A 131 6.19 -3.00 17.09
N ASN A 132 6.53 -1.73 16.90
CA ASN A 132 5.76 -0.62 17.48
C ASN A 132 4.38 -0.51 16.83
N LEU A 133 4.31 -0.62 15.50
CA LEU A 133 3.06 -0.66 14.75
C LEU A 133 2.12 -1.76 15.28
N LEU A 134 2.63 -2.98 15.42
CA LEU A 134 1.87 -4.11 15.93
C LEU A 134 1.43 -3.94 17.39
N ASN A 135 2.24 -3.29 18.23
CA ASN A 135 1.85 -2.98 19.61
C ASN A 135 0.66 -2.01 19.65
N GLU A 136 0.73 -0.92 18.89
CA GLU A 136 -0.34 0.08 18.82
C GLU A 136 -1.63 -0.53 18.23
N ILE A 137 -1.51 -1.35 17.19
CA ILE A 137 -2.65 -2.08 16.61
C ILE A 137 -3.25 -3.08 17.61
N ALA A 138 -2.44 -3.83 18.33
CA ALA A 138 -2.94 -4.79 19.31
C ALA A 138 -3.71 -4.08 20.44
N GLU A 139 -3.18 -2.97 20.96
CA GLU A 139 -3.88 -2.17 21.97
C GLU A 139 -5.20 -1.60 21.44
N TYR A 140 -5.16 -0.94 20.28
CA TYR A 140 -6.34 -0.36 19.65
C TYR A 140 -7.41 -1.40 19.36
N SER A 141 -7.03 -2.53 18.75
CA SER A 141 -7.94 -3.62 18.37
C SER A 141 -8.63 -4.26 19.57
N ASN A 142 -7.96 -4.38 20.71
CA ASN A 142 -8.56 -4.86 21.95
C ASN A 142 -9.64 -3.92 22.47
N ASN A 143 -9.41 -2.61 22.40
CA ASN A 143 -10.38 -1.60 22.81
C ASN A 143 -11.57 -1.53 21.83
N LEU A 144 -11.29 -1.58 20.52
CA LEU A 144 -12.30 -1.68 19.46
C LEU A 144 -13.20 -2.91 19.67
N PHE A 145 -12.62 -4.09 19.90
CA PHE A 145 -13.36 -5.33 20.09
C PHE A 145 -14.25 -5.28 21.35
N LYS A 146 -13.72 -4.77 22.48
CA LYS A 146 -14.53 -4.59 23.70
C LYS A 146 -15.74 -3.68 23.47
N ARG A 147 -15.61 -2.65 22.62
CA ARG A 147 -16.66 -1.67 22.36
C ARG A 147 -17.68 -2.14 21.32
N THR A 148 -17.22 -2.84 20.29
CA THR A 148 -18.01 -3.08 19.06
C THR A 148 -18.20 -4.55 18.72
N GLY A 149 -17.41 -5.44 19.32
CA GLY A 149 -17.30 -6.84 18.90
C GLY A 149 -16.58 -7.05 17.56
N GLN A 150 -16.11 -5.98 16.91
CA GLN A 150 -15.39 -6.04 15.63
C GLN A 150 -13.88 -6.11 15.86
N LYS A 151 -13.17 -6.76 14.93
CA LYS A 151 -11.71 -6.84 14.91
C LYS A 151 -11.13 -5.73 14.03
N PHE A 152 -9.95 -5.25 14.38
CA PHE A 152 -9.23 -4.32 13.52
C PHE A 152 -8.58 -5.09 12.37
N ILE A 153 -8.75 -4.61 11.14
CA ILE A 153 -8.29 -5.32 9.93
C ILE A 153 -7.21 -4.49 9.25
N PHE A 154 -6.04 -5.05 8.98
CA PHE A 154 -4.98 -4.25 8.38
C PHE A 154 -4.02 -5.02 7.48
N SER A 155 -3.21 -4.26 6.74
CA SER A 155 -2.10 -4.74 5.94
C SER A 155 -0.87 -3.85 6.16
N ILE A 156 0.33 -4.42 6.01
CA ILE A 156 1.58 -3.66 5.83
C ILE A 156 1.88 -3.70 4.34
N THR A 157 2.17 -2.56 3.73
CA THR A 157 2.33 -2.42 2.27
C THR A 157 3.58 -1.63 1.92
N ASP A 158 4.70 -1.95 2.58
CA ASP A 158 6.01 -1.35 2.28
C ASP A 158 6.31 -1.34 0.77
N HIS A 159 6.93 -0.26 0.28
CA HIS A 159 7.32 -0.13 -1.12
C HIS A 159 8.29 -1.22 -1.56
N ASP A 160 7.89 -2.00 -2.58
CA ASP A 160 8.69 -3.00 -3.30
C ASP A 160 9.48 -3.96 -2.38
N SER A 161 8.94 -4.23 -1.18
CA SER A 161 9.59 -5.01 -0.14
C SER A 161 8.55 -5.73 0.70
N VAL A 162 8.85 -6.98 1.07
CA VAL A 162 8.01 -7.81 1.94
C VAL A 162 8.66 -8.10 3.28
N LYS A 163 9.79 -7.43 3.59
CA LYS A 163 10.55 -7.65 4.84
C LYS A 163 9.70 -7.34 6.07
N GLY A 164 8.98 -6.21 6.07
CA GLY A 164 8.10 -5.83 7.17
C GLY A 164 6.95 -6.82 7.40
N VAL A 165 6.41 -7.40 6.32
CA VAL A 165 5.40 -8.47 6.41
C VAL A 165 5.98 -9.75 7.02
N LYS A 166 7.18 -10.18 6.60
CA LYS A 166 7.84 -11.35 7.20
C LYS A 166 8.07 -11.16 8.70
N GLU A 167 8.57 -10.00 9.09
CA GLU A 167 8.77 -9.64 10.50
C GLU A 167 7.44 -9.67 11.27
N ALA A 168 6.37 -9.11 10.69
CA ALA A 168 5.06 -9.12 11.33
C ALA A 168 4.51 -10.52 11.56
N LEU A 169 4.67 -11.42 10.57
CA LEU A 169 4.24 -12.81 10.69
C LEU A 169 5.01 -13.56 11.79
N VAL A 170 6.31 -13.31 11.94
CA VAL A 170 7.11 -13.88 13.05
C VAL A 170 6.57 -13.40 14.39
N ILE A 171 6.42 -12.08 14.56
CA ILE A 171 5.94 -11.48 15.82
C ILE A 171 4.54 -12.01 16.19
N MET A 172 3.64 -12.11 15.20
CA MET A 172 2.28 -12.63 15.43
C MET A 172 2.27 -14.12 15.78
N ALA A 173 3.14 -14.92 15.17
CA ALA A 173 3.25 -16.34 15.48
C ALA A 173 3.79 -16.62 16.89
N GLU A 174 4.64 -15.73 17.42
CA GLU A 174 5.23 -15.86 18.75
C GLU A 174 4.27 -15.48 19.89
N ASP A 175 3.32 -14.57 19.64
CA ASP A 175 2.31 -14.15 20.63
C ASP A 175 0.89 -14.06 20.02
N PRO A 176 0.28 -15.19 19.66
CA PRO A 176 -1.02 -15.21 18.97
C PRO A 176 -2.17 -14.65 19.82
N GLU A 177 -2.08 -14.75 21.15
CA GLU A 177 -3.12 -14.24 22.06
C GLU A 177 -3.18 -12.72 22.08
N LYS A 178 -2.03 -12.04 22.00
CA LYS A 178 -1.97 -10.59 21.89
C LYS A 178 -2.69 -10.06 20.65
N PHE A 179 -2.62 -10.79 19.54
CA PHE A 179 -3.20 -10.40 18.25
C PHE A 179 -4.57 -11.03 17.95
N LYS A 180 -5.23 -11.66 18.93
CA LYS A 180 -6.50 -12.37 18.70
C LYS A 180 -7.65 -11.49 18.20
N ASN A 181 -7.60 -10.19 18.48
CA ASN A 181 -8.61 -9.20 18.05
C ASN A 181 -8.19 -8.42 16.79
N VAL A 182 -7.14 -8.89 16.12
CA VAL A 182 -6.63 -8.35 14.87
C VAL A 182 -6.96 -9.31 13.73
N LYS A 183 -7.10 -8.77 12.52
CA LYS A 183 -7.08 -9.50 11.27
C LYS A 183 -6.03 -8.89 10.34
N PHE A 184 -5.12 -9.72 9.85
CA PHE A 184 -3.99 -9.27 9.04
C PHE A 184 -4.05 -9.88 7.65
N ILE A 185 -3.81 -9.10 6.62
CA ILE A 185 -3.58 -9.59 5.26
C ILE A 185 -2.18 -9.15 4.81
N PRO A 186 -1.26 -10.09 4.50
CA PRO A 186 0.03 -9.75 3.90
C PRO A 186 -0.16 -8.89 2.65
N GLY A 187 0.57 -7.78 2.56
CA GLY A 187 0.49 -6.86 1.45
C GLY A 187 1.84 -6.30 1.03
N VAL A 188 1.85 -5.56 -0.08
CA VAL A 188 3.02 -4.85 -0.62
C VAL A 188 2.53 -3.76 -1.56
N GLU A 189 3.18 -2.60 -1.56
CA GLU A 189 2.99 -1.59 -2.61
C GLU A 189 4.05 -1.78 -3.68
N LEU A 190 3.60 -2.04 -4.92
CA LEU A 190 4.48 -2.37 -6.04
C LEU A 190 4.49 -1.23 -7.04
N SER A 191 5.68 -0.73 -7.33
CA SER A 191 5.89 0.27 -8.36
C SER A 191 5.96 -0.38 -9.75
N PHE A 192 5.41 0.31 -10.75
CA PHE A 192 5.52 -0.07 -12.14
C PHE A 192 5.65 1.12 -13.07
N SER A 193 6.54 0.98 -14.04
CA SER A 193 6.73 1.89 -15.15
C SER A 193 5.67 1.65 -16.23
N HIS A 194 5.17 2.73 -16.81
CA HIS A 194 4.21 2.68 -17.90
C HIS A 194 4.35 3.86 -18.85
N LYS A 195 3.87 3.68 -20.08
CA LYS A 195 3.79 4.78 -21.05
C LYS A 195 2.74 5.80 -20.62
N VAL A 196 3.05 7.08 -20.79
CA VAL A 196 2.08 8.18 -20.67
C VAL A 196 2.03 9.00 -21.95
N SER A 197 0.88 9.62 -22.18
CA SER A 197 0.70 10.58 -23.29
C SER A 197 1.15 11.99 -22.92
N ARG A 198 1.47 12.24 -21.64
CA ARG A 198 1.73 13.56 -21.07
C ARG A 198 3.16 13.57 -20.50
N GLY A 199 4.01 14.48 -20.96
CA GLY A 199 5.36 14.70 -20.40
C GLY A 199 6.49 14.73 -21.44
N ASN A 200 7.63 15.30 -21.06
CA ASN A 200 8.86 15.30 -21.87
C ASN A 200 9.56 13.92 -21.85
N ASN A 201 9.29 13.10 -20.83
CA ASN A 201 9.61 11.68 -20.80
C ASN A 201 8.28 10.91 -20.97
N PRO A 202 8.10 10.07 -21.99
CA PRO A 202 6.88 9.29 -22.18
C PRO A 202 6.74 8.12 -21.20
N CYS A 203 7.63 7.98 -20.20
CA CYS A 203 7.57 6.97 -19.15
C CYS A 203 7.35 7.62 -17.78
N GLU A 204 6.36 7.11 -17.05
CA GLU A 204 6.06 7.46 -15.66
C GLU A 204 5.98 6.19 -14.81
N ILE A 205 6.07 6.33 -13.49
CA ILE A 205 5.94 5.23 -12.53
C ILE A 205 4.67 5.41 -11.72
N SER A 206 3.86 4.37 -11.59
CA SER A 206 2.68 4.32 -10.72
C SER A 206 2.75 3.13 -9.78
N GLU A 207 1.83 3.06 -8.83
CA GLU A 207 1.83 2.04 -7.79
C GLU A 207 0.53 1.23 -7.78
N ILE A 208 0.65 -0.01 -7.31
CA ILE A 208 -0.45 -0.95 -7.10
C ILE A 208 -0.23 -1.69 -5.78
N LEU A 209 -1.29 -1.87 -5.00
CA LEU A 209 -1.25 -2.66 -3.77
C LEU A 209 -1.60 -4.11 -4.12
N ALA A 210 -0.76 -5.05 -3.70
CA ALA A 210 -1.06 -6.48 -3.79
C ALA A 210 -1.31 -7.04 -2.40
N TYR A 211 -2.41 -7.76 -2.22
CA TYR A 211 -2.77 -8.40 -0.96
C TYR A 211 -2.89 -9.92 -1.11
N GLY A 212 -2.69 -10.63 0.00
CA GLY A 212 -2.71 -12.09 0.02
C GLY A 212 -1.45 -12.72 -0.58
N ILE A 213 -0.37 -11.94 -0.70
CA ILE A 213 0.92 -12.43 -1.18
C ILE A 213 1.53 -13.40 -0.17
N ASN A 214 2.22 -14.43 -0.66
CA ASN A 214 3.16 -15.17 0.19
C ASN A 214 4.52 -14.44 0.19
N PRO A 215 4.91 -13.76 1.28
CA PRO A 215 6.13 -12.96 1.31
C PRO A 215 7.41 -13.80 1.25
N PHE A 216 7.34 -15.11 1.56
CA PHE A 216 8.49 -16.02 1.50
C PHE A 216 8.74 -16.59 0.09
N LYS A 217 7.80 -16.38 -0.84
CA LYS A 217 7.97 -16.72 -2.26
C LYS A 217 8.21 -15.48 -3.11
N PHE A 218 7.58 -14.36 -2.72
CA PHE A 218 7.60 -13.11 -3.48
C PHE A 218 8.84 -12.25 -3.20
N ASP A 219 9.52 -12.48 -2.07
CA ASP A 219 10.77 -11.81 -1.70
C ASP A 219 11.85 -11.83 -2.79
N LYS A 220 12.02 -12.94 -3.51
CA LYS A 220 13.01 -13.07 -4.58
C LYS A 220 12.77 -12.05 -5.69
N TYR A 221 11.51 -11.74 -5.99
CA TYR A 221 11.17 -10.70 -6.95
C TYR A 221 11.58 -9.31 -6.41
N CYS A 222 11.22 -9.00 -5.16
CA CYS A 222 11.63 -7.76 -4.50
C CYS A 222 13.16 -7.61 -4.45
N GLU A 223 13.89 -8.64 -4.04
CA GLU A 223 15.36 -8.63 -3.96
C GLU A 223 16.01 -8.37 -5.31
N ASN A 224 15.49 -8.96 -6.39
CA ASN A 224 15.96 -8.69 -7.74
C ASN A 224 15.71 -7.23 -8.17
N LEU A 225 14.55 -6.66 -7.83
CA LEU A 225 14.26 -5.25 -8.11
C LEU A 225 15.18 -4.33 -7.31
N GLN A 226 15.37 -4.59 -6.02
CA GLN A 226 16.30 -3.85 -5.15
C GLN A 226 17.74 -3.93 -5.66
N LYS A 227 18.18 -5.10 -6.11
CA LYS A 227 19.50 -5.27 -6.73
C LYS A 227 19.65 -4.39 -7.97
N ARG A 228 18.67 -4.38 -8.89
CA ARG A 228 18.72 -3.55 -10.10
C ARG A 228 18.78 -2.04 -9.80
N ARG A 229 18.05 -1.59 -8.77
CA ARG A 229 18.13 -0.20 -8.27
C ARG A 229 19.51 0.12 -7.72
N ASN A 230 20.06 -0.77 -6.90
CA ASN A 230 21.41 -0.60 -6.35
C ASN A 230 22.49 -0.59 -7.46
N ASP A 231 22.44 -1.55 -8.38
CA ASP A 231 23.35 -1.64 -9.53
C ASP A 231 23.27 -0.35 -10.37
N THR A 232 22.09 0.25 -10.52
CA THR A 232 21.93 1.53 -11.22
C THR A 232 22.65 2.67 -10.52
N ILE A 233 22.56 2.76 -9.18
CA ILE A 233 23.31 3.75 -8.41
C ILE A 233 24.82 3.58 -8.64
N ASP A 234 25.31 2.34 -8.52
CA ASP A 234 26.73 2.01 -8.65
C ASP A 234 27.26 2.31 -10.05
N ASN A 235 26.52 1.92 -11.08
CA ASN A 235 26.89 2.11 -12.48
C ASN A 235 26.86 3.60 -12.89
N MET A 236 25.82 4.35 -12.48
CA MET A 236 25.73 5.79 -12.73
C MET A 236 26.90 6.54 -12.08
N LEU A 237 27.18 6.29 -10.80
CA LEU A 237 28.30 6.92 -10.11
C LEU A 237 29.65 6.57 -10.75
N SER A 238 29.81 5.32 -11.20
CA SER A 238 31.02 4.87 -11.90
C SER A 238 31.24 5.63 -13.22
N GLU A 239 30.20 5.78 -14.05
CA GLU A 239 30.29 6.57 -15.29
C GLU A 239 30.55 8.05 -15.03
N ILE A 240 29.87 8.64 -14.04
CA ILE A 240 30.04 10.06 -13.69
C ILE A 240 31.47 10.33 -13.18
N ARG A 241 32.02 9.47 -12.31
CA ARG A 241 33.41 9.58 -11.82
C ARG A 241 34.43 9.56 -12.96
N LYS A 242 34.20 8.73 -13.98
CA LYS A 242 35.08 8.69 -15.17
C LYS A 242 35.00 9.97 -15.98
N ALA A 243 33.81 10.53 -16.13
CA ALA A 243 33.59 11.74 -16.91
C ALA A 243 34.01 13.03 -16.18
N ILE A 244 33.96 13.03 -14.85
CA ILE A 244 34.25 14.19 -13.98
C ILE A 244 35.23 13.75 -12.86
N PRO A 245 36.51 13.50 -13.20
CA PRO A 245 37.46 12.88 -12.27
C PRO A 245 37.91 13.78 -11.12
N LEU A 246 37.73 15.11 -11.25
CA LEU A 246 38.14 16.07 -10.23
C LEU A 246 37.11 16.25 -9.11
N THR A 247 35.91 15.68 -9.24
CA THR A 247 34.88 15.70 -8.19
C THR A 247 34.85 14.37 -7.46
N ASN A 248 35.00 14.41 -6.14
CA ASN A 248 34.95 13.22 -5.30
C ASN A 248 33.49 12.81 -5.02
N PHE A 249 32.96 11.91 -5.85
CA PHE A 249 31.63 11.34 -5.65
C PHE A 249 31.69 10.10 -4.76
N ASN A 250 30.87 10.04 -3.71
CA ASN A 250 30.82 8.96 -2.73
C ASN A 250 29.37 8.46 -2.55
N LYS A 251 29.17 7.14 -2.55
CA LYS A 251 27.84 6.52 -2.44
C LYS A 251 27.26 6.69 -1.03
N GLU A 252 28.06 6.53 0.02
CA GLU A 252 27.62 6.72 1.40
C GLU A 252 27.22 8.18 1.64
N GLU A 253 27.97 9.14 1.09
CA GLU A 253 27.60 10.56 1.10
C GLU A 253 26.25 10.77 0.39
N LEU A 254 26.02 10.15 -0.77
CA LEU A 254 24.74 10.18 -1.48
C LEU A 254 23.59 9.61 -0.62
N LEU A 255 23.77 8.43 -0.04
CA LEU A 255 22.73 7.77 0.75
C LEU A 255 22.36 8.63 1.97
N LYS A 256 23.35 9.15 2.70
CA LYS A 256 23.17 10.09 3.82
C LYS A 256 22.52 11.40 3.37
N THR A 257 22.95 11.96 2.24
CA THR A 257 22.46 13.26 1.76
C THR A 257 21.03 13.19 1.23
N TYR A 258 20.51 12.03 0.88
CA TYR A 258 19.13 11.91 0.40
C TYR A 258 18.27 11.00 1.29
N ASN A 259 18.75 10.67 2.50
CA ASN A 259 18.09 9.78 3.45
C ASN A 259 17.60 8.48 2.79
N LEU A 260 18.40 7.92 1.89
CA LEU A 260 18.04 6.70 1.17
C LEU A 260 18.28 5.49 2.06
N ASN A 261 17.28 4.62 2.16
CA ASN A 261 17.39 3.35 2.86
C ASN A 261 18.20 2.36 2.00
N PRO A 262 19.43 1.96 2.40
CA PRO A 262 20.24 1.04 1.62
C PRO A 262 19.64 -0.38 1.55
N ASP A 263 18.78 -0.74 2.49
CA ASP A 263 18.12 -2.04 2.54
C ASP A 263 16.82 -2.10 1.74
N CYS A 264 16.32 -0.94 1.29
CA CYS A 264 15.14 -0.78 0.46
C CYS A 264 15.20 0.56 -0.30
N LEU A 265 15.76 0.53 -1.50
CA LEU A 265 15.83 1.69 -2.37
C LEU A 265 14.47 1.93 -3.01
N MET A 266 13.98 3.17 -2.88
CA MET A 266 12.77 3.64 -3.54
C MET A 266 12.93 3.65 -5.07
N MET A 267 11.78 3.58 -5.76
CA MET A 267 11.70 3.78 -7.20
C MET A 267 12.40 5.07 -7.65
N ASN A 268 12.67 5.18 -8.94
CA ASN A 268 13.30 6.37 -9.50
C ASN A 268 14.71 6.64 -8.94
N SER A 269 15.46 5.60 -8.54
CA SER A 269 16.75 5.74 -7.85
C SER A 269 17.83 6.50 -8.66
N HIS A 270 17.62 6.66 -9.97
CA HIS A 270 18.46 7.49 -10.84
C HIS A 270 18.36 9.00 -10.55
N TRP A 271 17.25 9.48 -9.99
CA TRP A 271 17.05 10.91 -9.67
C TRP A 271 17.91 11.38 -8.49
N PRO A 272 17.93 10.70 -7.33
CA PRO A 272 18.85 11.04 -6.25
C PRO A 272 20.31 11.07 -6.71
N VAL A 273 20.74 10.12 -7.55
CA VAL A 273 22.11 10.11 -8.12
C VAL A 273 22.36 11.33 -8.98
N ASN A 274 21.41 11.68 -9.85
CA ASN A 274 21.51 12.88 -10.68
C ASN A 274 21.62 14.15 -9.83
N HIS A 275 20.73 14.32 -8.85
CA HIS A 275 20.75 15.51 -8.00
C HIS A 275 22.01 15.60 -7.17
N TYR A 276 22.43 14.51 -6.52
CA TYR A 276 23.69 14.42 -5.79
C TYR A 276 24.88 14.80 -6.67
N ALA A 277 25.01 14.18 -7.85
CA ALA A 277 26.14 14.42 -8.71
C ALA A 277 26.16 15.87 -9.24
N GLN A 278 25.01 16.42 -9.64
CA GLN A 278 24.93 17.80 -10.12
C GLN A 278 25.32 18.80 -9.03
N THR A 279 24.73 18.68 -7.83
CA THR A 279 25.01 19.62 -6.74
C THR A 279 26.43 19.46 -6.20
N LYS A 280 26.94 18.22 -6.06
CA LYS A 280 28.31 17.96 -5.62
C LYS A 280 29.34 18.53 -6.58
N HIS A 281 29.14 18.33 -7.88
CA HIS A 281 30.03 18.88 -8.89
C HIS A 281 30.00 20.41 -8.92
N ALA A 282 28.80 21.00 -8.91
CA ALA A 282 28.66 22.46 -8.91
C ALA A 282 29.29 23.11 -7.67
N ILE A 283 29.08 22.52 -6.49
CA ILE A 283 29.72 22.98 -5.25
C ILE A 283 31.24 22.79 -5.29
N THR A 284 31.74 21.74 -5.95
CA THR A 284 33.20 21.54 -6.15
C THR A 284 33.81 22.65 -6.99
N ILE A 285 33.14 23.07 -8.07
CA ILE A 285 33.55 24.22 -8.88
C ILE A 285 33.57 25.50 -8.03
N GLN A 286 32.49 25.74 -7.27
CA GLN A 286 32.39 26.91 -6.40
C GLN A 286 33.47 26.95 -5.31
N ALA A 287 33.73 25.80 -4.66
CA ALA A 287 34.75 25.68 -3.64
C ALA A 287 36.16 25.95 -4.21
N SER A 288 36.43 25.46 -5.43
CA SER A 288 37.68 25.75 -6.15
C SER A 288 37.85 27.26 -6.39
N ARG A 289 36.81 27.97 -6.84
CA ARG A 289 36.83 29.44 -7.02
C ARG A 289 37.12 30.18 -5.71
N LYS A 290 36.64 29.64 -4.58
CA LYS A 290 36.78 30.22 -3.24
C LYS A 290 38.04 29.77 -2.49
N GLY A 291 38.81 28.83 -3.03
CA GLY A 291 40.01 28.29 -2.38
C GLY A 291 39.73 27.52 -1.09
N VAL A 292 38.58 26.85 -0.99
CA VAL A 292 38.16 26.09 0.20
C VAL A 292 37.93 24.61 -0.11
N ASP A 293 37.86 23.78 0.93
CA ASP A 293 37.63 22.34 0.77
C ASP A 293 36.22 22.06 0.20
N PRO A 294 36.12 21.34 -0.94
CA PRO A 294 34.83 21.09 -1.59
C PRO A 294 33.93 20.12 -0.81
N ASN A 295 34.49 19.18 -0.05
CA ASN A 295 33.69 18.23 0.73
C ASN A 295 33.05 18.92 1.93
N LYS A 296 33.82 19.73 2.64
CA LYS A 296 33.34 20.54 3.76
C LYS A 296 32.28 21.53 3.31
N MET A 297 32.51 22.27 2.21
CA MET A 297 31.50 23.18 1.66
C MET A 297 30.20 22.44 1.29
N TYR A 298 30.31 21.25 0.70
CA TYR A 298 29.15 20.45 0.35
C TYR A 298 28.36 20.01 1.58
N GLU A 299 29.03 19.45 2.59
CA GLU A 299 28.40 19.04 3.85
C GLU A 299 27.74 20.23 4.56
N ASP A 300 28.45 21.36 4.66
CA ASP A 300 27.97 22.58 5.32
C ASP A 300 26.70 23.14 4.64
N ILE A 301 26.62 23.08 3.31
CA ILE A 301 25.43 23.51 2.57
C ILE A 301 24.28 22.50 2.77
N MET A 302 24.55 21.20 2.56
CA MET A 302 23.49 20.18 2.49
C MET A 302 22.83 19.92 3.85
N GLN A 303 23.56 19.99 4.95
CA GLN A 303 23.00 19.77 6.29
C GLN A 303 21.89 20.78 6.66
N ASN A 304 21.91 21.96 6.05
CA ASN A 304 20.98 23.05 6.32
C ASN A 304 19.77 23.09 5.36
N ILE A 305 19.67 22.11 4.45
CA ILE A 305 18.63 22.07 3.43
C ILE A 305 17.80 20.80 3.61
N ASP A 306 16.46 20.93 3.60
CA ASP A 306 15.54 19.79 3.58
C ASP A 306 15.82 18.91 2.34
N VAL A 307 15.75 17.58 2.48
CA VAL A 307 16.09 16.62 1.42
C VAL A 307 15.38 16.93 0.09
N LYS A 308 14.09 17.32 0.12
CA LYS A 308 13.33 17.62 -1.10
C LYS A 308 13.87 18.82 -1.89
N ASN A 309 14.62 19.67 -1.22
CA ASN A 309 15.19 20.91 -1.74
C ASN A 309 16.68 20.77 -2.10
N ARG A 310 17.30 19.59 -1.95
CA ARG A 310 18.70 19.35 -2.30
C ARG A 310 18.84 19.16 -3.82
N ASN A 311 18.56 20.20 -4.60
CA ASN A 311 18.67 20.18 -6.05
C ASN A 311 19.20 21.51 -6.60
N MET A 312 19.77 21.50 -7.81
CA MET A 312 20.41 22.66 -8.44
C MET A 312 19.54 23.91 -8.47
N TRP A 313 18.25 23.76 -8.77
CA TRP A 313 17.32 24.88 -8.87
C TRP A 313 17.15 25.59 -7.53
N TYR A 314 16.90 24.82 -6.45
CA TYR A 314 16.74 25.40 -5.12
C TYR A 314 18.04 26.05 -4.62
N LEU A 315 19.18 25.39 -4.85
CA LEU A 315 20.49 25.90 -4.44
C LEU A 315 20.80 27.27 -5.07
N LYS A 316 20.49 27.44 -6.36
CA LYS A 316 20.67 28.71 -7.07
C LYS A 316 19.70 29.78 -6.61
N ASN A 317 18.40 29.45 -6.56
CA ASN A 317 17.37 30.42 -6.18
C ASN A 317 17.51 30.94 -4.75
N ASN A 318 18.16 30.18 -3.88
CA ASN A 318 18.41 30.56 -2.48
C ASN A 318 19.87 30.97 -2.23
N ASN A 319 20.65 31.26 -3.29
CA ASN A 319 22.03 31.77 -3.22
C ASN A 319 23.03 30.86 -2.47
N PHE A 320 22.78 29.55 -2.40
CA PHE A 320 23.77 28.57 -1.93
C PHE A 320 24.81 28.25 -3.01
N LEU A 321 24.42 28.40 -4.28
CA LEU A 321 25.25 28.12 -5.45
C LEU A 321 25.27 29.33 -6.40
N ASP A 322 26.45 29.69 -6.91
CA ASP A 322 26.61 30.74 -7.91
C ASP A 322 25.77 30.46 -9.18
N ASN A 323 25.04 31.46 -9.67
CA ASN A 323 24.07 31.29 -10.75
C ASN A 323 24.71 30.91 -12.10
N ASP A 324 25.98 31.24 -12.30
CA ASP A 324 26.72 31.00 -13.54
C ASP A 324 27.23 29.55 -13.68
N ILE A 325 27.23 28.75 -12.60
CA ILE A 325 27.67 27.35 -12.63
C ILE A 325 26.57 26.46 -13.22
N ASN A 326 26.74 25.99 -14.46
CA ASN A 326 25.72 25.25 -15.22
C ASN A 326 26.16 23.87 -15.74
N GLU A 327 27.37 23.42 -15.44
CA GLU A 327 27.97 22.19 -15.97
C GLU A 327 27.27 20.92 -15.45
N THR A 328 26.12 20.59 -16.06
CA THR A 328 25.26 19.48 -15.64
C THR A 328 24.88 18.52 -16.76
N ASP A 329 25.23 18.85 -18.01
CA ASP A 329 24.83 18.09 -19.20
C ASP A 329 25.43 16.68 -19.22
N ILE A 330 26.71 16.54 -18.85
CA ILE A 330 27.39 15.25 -18.76
C ILE A 330 26.63 14.31 -17.81
N ILE A 331 26.28 14.81 -16.62
CA ILE A 331 25.55 14.06 -15.58
C ILE A 331 24.14 13.71 -16.08
N SER A 332 23.46 14.68 -16.68
CA SER A 332 22.11 14.50 -17.23
C SER A 332 22.08 13.46 -18.36
N ASN A 333 23.14 13.40 -19.18
CA ASN A 333 23.29 12.43 -20.26
C ASN A 333 23.58 11.02 -19.72
N VAL A 334 24.38 10.87 -18.66
CA VAL A 334 24.50 9.58 -17.97
C VAL A 334 23.15 9.15 -17.41
N ARG A 335 22.44 10.02 -16.66
CA ARG A 335 21.12 9.70 -16.10
C ARG A 335 20.14 9.18 -17.14
N LYS A 336 20.08 9.79 -18.33
CA LYS A 336 19.16 9.37 -19.41
C LYS A 336 19.34 7.91 -19.83
N LYS A 337 20.54 7.32 -19.68
CA LYS A 337 20.78 5.90 -19.99
C LYS A 337 20.11 4.94 -18.99
N TYR A 338 19.91 5.38 -17.76
CA TYR A 338 19.42 4.58 -16.64
C TYR A 338 18.00 4.94 -16.18
N ALA A 339 17.45 6.06 -16.67
CA ALA A 339 16.07 6.41 -16.45
C ALA A 339 15.17 5.50 -17.32
N PRO A 340 14.02 5.03 -16.82
CA PRO A 340 13.00 4.40 -17.66
C PRO A 340 12.66 5.28 -18.87
N HIS A 341 12.74 4.69 -20.07
CA HIS A 341 12.53 5.40 -21.33
C HIS A 341 12.07 4.45 -22.44
N PHE A 342 11.67 5.02 -23.58
CA PHE A 342 11.27 4.26 -24.75
C PHE A 342 12.33 4.33 -25.85
N VAL A 343 12.66 3.20 -26.45
CA VAL A 343 13.47 3.09 -27.67
C VAL A 343 12.66 2.32 -28.69
N ASN A 344 12.38 2.91 -29.85
CA ASN A 344 11.57 2.28 -30.91
C ASN A 344 10.20 1.73 -30.43
N ASN A 345 9.54 2.43 -29.50
CA ASN A 345 8.31 2.02 -28.79
C ASN A 345 8.46 0.90 -27.76
N ASP A 346 9.65 0.34 -27.57
CA ASP A 346 9.91 -0.63 -26.50
C ASP A 346 10.31 0.08 -25.22
N LEU A 347 9.73 -0.36 -24.10
CA LEU A 347 10.02 0.18 -22.78
C LEU A 347 11.33 -0.43 -22.26
N VAL A 348 12.32 0.42 -22.01
CA VAL A 348 13.64 0.03 -21.48
C VAL A 348 13.68 0.30 -19.99
N LEU A 349 13.87 -0.76 -19.19
CA LEU A 349 13.85 -0.71 -17.73
C LEU A 349 15.11 -1.33 -17.12
N SER A 350 16.06 -0.50 -16.74
CA SER A 350 17.28 -0.95 -16.04
C SER A 350 17.07 -1.17 -14.54
N ASN A 351 16.16 -0.42 -13.92
CA ASN A 351 15.97 -0.33 -12.46
C ASN A 351 14.53 -0.53 -11.99
N GLU A 352 13.55 -0.56 -12.89
CA GLU A 352 12.13 -0.62 -12.54
C GLU A 352 11.44 -1.81 -13.23
N SER A 353 10.21 -2.09 -12.85
CA SER A 353 9.40 -3.14 -13.48
C SER A 353 8.27 -2.53 -14.31
N SER A 354 7.84 -3.21 -15.36
CA SER A 354 6.63 -2.82 -16.10
C SER A 354 5.37 -3.33 -15.39
N PHE A 355 4.21 -2.80 -15.79
CA PHE A 355 2.93 -3.35 -15.33
C PHE A 355 2.81 -4.83 -15.71
N GLU A 356 3.19 -5.18 -16.94
CA GLU A 356 3.16 -6.55 -17.45
C GLU A 356 4.09 -7.49 -16.67
N ASP A 357 5.27 -7.04 -16.24
CA ASP A 357 6.16 -7.82 -15.38
C ASP A 357 5.50 -8.17 -14.05
N LEU A 358 4.84 -7.19 -13.41
CA LEU A 358 4.12 -7.40 -12.16
C LEU A 358 3.00 -8.43 -12.31
N ILE A 359 2.16 -8.28 -13.33
CA ILE A 359 1.08 -9.23 -13.61
C ILE A 359 1.65 -10.64 -13.88
N ASN A 360 2.75 -10.73 -14.62
CA ASN A 360 3.39 -12.02 -14.92
C ASN A 360 3.97 -12.74 -13.71
N VAL A 361 4.42 -12.01 -12.69
CA VAL A 361 4.94 -12.61 -11.46
C VAL A 361 3.82 -13.05 -10.52
N LEU A 362 2.67 -12.37 -10.57
CA LEU A 362 1.53 -12.63 -9.68
C LEU A 362 0.48 -13.57 -10.30
N LYS A 363 0.49 -13.77 -11.62
CA LYS A 363 -0.46 -14.67 -12.29
C LYS A 363 -0.33 -16.11 -11.76
N GLY A 364 -1.47 -16.75 -11.57
CA GLY A 364 -1.55 -18.12 -11.08
C GLY A 364 -1.47 -18.26 -9.56
N ASP A 365 -1.29 -17.18 -8.79
CA ASP A 365 -1.54 -17.18 -7.34
C ASP A 365 -3.00 -16.81 -7.07
N ASP A 366 -3.84 -17.82 -6.87
CA ASP A 366 -5.27 -17.64 -6.62
C ASP A 366 -5.57 -16.83 -5.34
N ASN A 367 -4.60 -16.71 -4.43
CA ASN A 367 -4.73 -15.94 -3.20
C ASN A 367 -4.37 -14.46 -3.36
N VAL A 368 -3.85 -14.03 -4.52
CA VAL A 368 -3.50 -12.62 -4.74
C VAL A 368 -4.70 -11.83 -5.26
N ILE A 369 -4.82 -10.60 -4.78
CA ILE A 369 -5.78 -9.59 -5.25
C ILE A 369 -5.11 -8.22 -5.29
N LEU A 370 -5.38 -7.44 -6.35
CA LEU A 370 -4.75 -6.15 -6.59
C LEU A 370 -5.70 -4.98 -6.43
N SER A 371 -5.17 -3.88 -5.88
CA SER A 371 -5.80 -2.57 -5.77
C SER A 371 -4.96 -1.51 -6.45
N PHE A 372 -5.58 -0.58 -7.18
CA PHE A 372 -4.90 0.69 -7.43
C PHE A 372 -4.58 1.37 -6.09
N ALA A 373 -3.31 1.71 -5.88
CA ALA A 373 -2.88 2.63 -4.82
C ALA A 373 -3.29 4.05 -5.21
N HIS A 374 -3.85 4.81 -4.25
CA HIS A 374 -4.18 6.25 -4.36
C HIS A 374 -4.47 6.72 -5.81
N PRO A 375 -5.50 6.14 -6.47
CA PRO A 375 -5.63 6.06 -7.93
C PRO A 375 -5.62 7.40 -8.66
N TYR A 376 -5.94 8.49 -7.96
CA TYR A 376 -5.86 9.85 -8.48
C TYR A 376 -4.46 10.20 -9.01
N PHE A 377 -3.38 9.83 -8.30
CA PHE A 377 -2.02 10.14 -8.73
C PHE A 377 -1.62 9.41 -10.01
N THR A 378 -2.14 8.20 -10.20
CA THR A 378 -2.00 7.48 -11.47
C THR A 378 -2.85 8.15 -12.57
N ALA A 379 -4.10 8.49 -12.28
CA ALA A 379 -5.02 9.06 -13.26
C ALA A 379 -4.52 10.39 -13.85
N MET A 380 -3.99 11.29 -13.02
CA MET A 380 -3.57 12.64 -13.46
C MET A 380 -2.43 12.65 -14.49
N LYS A 381 -1.72 11.52 -14.65
CA LYS A 381 -0.66 11.32 -15.65
C LYS A 381 -1.18 11.12 -17.07
N PHE A 382 -2.49 10.92 -17.25
CA PHE A 382 -3.08 10.59 -18.55
C PHE A 382 -4.07 11.65 -19.05
N TYR A 383 -4.17 11.79 -20.37
CA TYR A 383 -5.22 12.61 -21.01
C TYR A 383 -6.61 11.96 -20.95
N HIS A 384 -6.67 10.62 -21.05
CA HIS A 384 -7.90 9.83 -20.94
C HIS A 384 -7.79 8.79 -19.81
N PRO A 385 -7.76 9.22 -18.54
CA PRO A 385 -7.52 8.34 -17.40
C PRO A 385 -8.50 7.17 -17.32
N ASN A 386 -9.78 7.40 -17.59
CA ASN A 386 -10.80 6.36 -17.59
C ASN A 386 -10.46 5.18 -18.53
N LYS A 387 -10.01 5.46 -19.77
CA LYS A 387 -9.66 4.43 -20.74
C LYS A 387 -8.42 3.67 -20.29
N VAL A 388 -7.42 4.37 -19.75
CA VAL A 388 -6.16 3.76 -19.34
C VAL A 388 -6.31 2.88 -18.11
N LEU A 389 -7.03 3.36 -17.08
CA LEU A 389 -7.28 2.57 -15.87
C LEU A 389 -8.10 1.31 -16.19
N ASN A 390 -9.12 1.41 -17.05
CA ASN A 390 -9.87 0.24 -17.52
C ASN A 390 -8.99 -0.73 -18.33
N ASN A 391 -8.03 -0.22 -19.09
CA ASN A 391 -7.07 -1.07 -19.81
C ASN A 391 -6.13 -1.81 -18.85
N PHE A 392 -5.68 -1.19 -17.74
CA PHE A 392 -4.93 -1.90 -16.70
C PHE A 392 -5.77 -3.00 -16.04
N ILE A 393 -7.05 -2.73 -15.73
CA ILE A 393 -7.97 -3.75 -15.21
C ILE A 393 -8.06 -4.93 -16.19
N TYR A 394 -8.32 -4.66 -17.47
CA TYR A 394 -8.40 -5.69 -18.50
C TYR A 394 -7.10 -6.50 -18.61
N LYS A 395 -5.95 -5.83 -18.70
CA LYS A 395 -4.63 -6.47 -18.81
C LYS A 395 -4.21 -7.24 -17.55
N SER A 396 -4.79 -6.95 -16.40
CA SER A 396 -4.52 -7.68 -15.15
C SER A 396 -5.13 -9.08 -15.12
N ASP A 397 -5.94 -9.45 -16.12
CA ASP A 397 -6.59 -10.74 -16.24
C ASP A 397 -7.36 -11.14 -14.96
N GLY A 398 -8.11 -10.19 -14.41
CA GLY A 398 -8.95 -10.40 -13.23
C GLY A 398 -8.21 -10.29 -11.88
N LEU A 399 -6.91 -9.96 -11.84
CA LEU A 399 -6.20 -9.71 -10.59
C LEU A 399 -6.63 -8.39 -9.93
N ILE A 400 -6.86 -7.33 -10.70
CA ILE A 400 -7.37 -6.05 -10.18
C ILE A 400 -8.88 -6.15 -9.95
N GLN A 401 -9.28 -6.20 -8.69
CA GLN A 401 -10.68 -6.33 -8.28
C GLN A 401 -11.12 -5.24 -7.29
N ILE A 402 -10.16 -4.51 -6.73
CA ILE A 402 -10.39 -3.50 -5.69
C ILE A 402 -9.70 -2.17 -6.04
N SER A 403 -10.04 -1.10 -5.32
CA SER A 403 -9.47 0.22 -5.50
C SER A 403 -9.43 0.99 -4.18
N GLU A 404 -8.32 1.70 -3.93
CA GLU A 404 -8.13 2.57 -2.76
C GLU A 404 -8.91 3.90 -2.91
N ALA A 405 -10.22 3.80 -2.96
CA ALA A 405 -11.11 4.94 -3.12
C ALA A 405 -11.14 5.87 -1.88
N TYR A 406 -10.78 5.34 -0.71
CA TYR A 406 -10.78 6.06 0.57
C TYR A 406 -9.36 6.28 1.11
N HIS A 407 -8.40 6.60 0.24
CA HIS A 407 -7.07 7.06 0.63
C HIS A 407 -7.12 8.33 1.49
N GLN A 408 -6.34 8.41 2.57
CA GLN A 408 -6.42 9.48 3.56
C GLN A 408 -5.29 10.53 3.49
N ALA A 409 -4.19 10.26 2.78
CA ALA A 409 -3.01 11.13 2.75
C ALA A 409 -2.92 12.09 1.56
N TYR A 410 -4.04 12.37 0.88
CA TYR A 410 -4.04 13.36 -0.20
C TYR A 410 -3.56 14.74 0.30
N PRO A 411 -2.58 15.38 -0.37
CA PRO A 411 -2.18 16.75 -0.09
C PRO A 411 -3.37 17.72 -0.14
N LYS A 412 -3.29 18.81 0.64
CA LYS A 412 -4.39 19.80 0.77
C LYS A 412 -4.77 20.48 -0.55
N ASP A 413 -3.86 20.53 -1.51
CA ASP A 413 -4.04 21.09 -2.84
C ASP A 413 -4.68 20.10 -3.84
N VAL A 414 -4.84 18.83 -3.47
CA VAL A 414 -5.57 17.85 -4.29
C VAL A 414 -7.07 18.14 -4.26
N SER A 415 -7.66 18.30 -5.44
CA SER A 415 -9.10 18.50 -5.61
C SER A 415 -9.88 17.22 -5.29
N ILE A 416 -10.74 17.28 -4.28
CA ILE A 416 -11.64 16.18 -3.92
C ILE A 416 -12.59 15.79 -5.07
N ASP A 417 -12.98 16.74 -5.92
CA ASP A 417 -13.84 16.48 -7.08
C ASP A 417 -13.11 15.61 -8.10
N ARG A 418 -11.82 15.84 -8.33
CA ARG A 418 -11.01 14.99 -9.23
C ARG A 418 -10.74 13.60 -8.64
N VAL A 419 -10.59 13.50 -7.33
CA VAL A 419 -10.51 12.20 -6.63
C VAL A 419 -11.83 11.44 -6.82
N ASN A 420 -12.97 12.10 -6.61
CA ASN A 420 -14.29 11.51 -6.81
C ASN A 420 -14.54 11.11 -8.27
N GLU A 421 -14.09 11.94 -9.23
CA GLU A 421 -14.15 11.63 -10.66
C GLU A 421 -13.33 10.36 -10.98
N THR A 422 -12.11 10.26 -10.47
CA THR A 422 -11.26 9.07 -10.63
C THR A 422 -11.94 7.83 -10.04
N ASN A 423 -12.51 7.96 -8.84
CA ASN A 423 -13.27 6.88 -8.19
C ASN A 423 -14.50 6.45 -8.99
N ASN A 424 -15.11 7.36 -9.76
CA ASN A 424 -16.23 7.03 -10.65
C ASN A 424 -15.79 6.19 -11.86
N TYR A 425 -14.57 6.38 -12.36
CA TYR A 425 -14.01 5.53 -13.41
C TYR A 425 -13.83 4.08 -12.94
N LEU A 426 -13.54 3.90 -11.65
CA LEU A 426 -13.26 2.62 -11.00
C LEU A 426 -14.46 2.04 -10.24
N LYS A 427 -15.68 2.54 -10.51
CA LYS A 427 -16.90 2.20 -9.74
C LYS A 427 -17.27 0.71 -9.72
N SER A 428 -16.75 -0.08 -10.65
CA SER A 428 -16.95 -1.54 -10.71
C SER A 428 -16.08 -2.32 -9.73
N LEU A 429 -15.04 -1.70 -9.17
CA LEU A 429 -14.13 -2.32 -8.21
C LEU A 429 -14.63 -2.15 -6.78
N ILE A 430 -14.29 -3.11 -5.90
CA ILE A 430 -14.61 -2.99 -4.47
C ILE A 430 -13.74 -1.88 -3.87
N LYS A 431 -14.37 -1.00 -3.09
CA LYS A 431 -13.71 0.18 -2.53
C LYS A 431 -13.08 -0.14 -1.18
N ILE A 432 -11.79 0.14 -1.05
CA ILE A 432 -11.05 0.09 0.20
C ILE A 432 -10.43 1.45 0.53
N GLY A 433 -9.78 1.56 1.68
CA GLY A 433 -9.00 2.73 2.07
C GLY A 433 -7.74 2.35 2.82
N GLY A 434 -6.85 3.33 2.92
CA GLY A 434 -5.66 3.24 3.75
C GLY A 434 -5.18 4.63 4.18
N SER A 435 -4.43 4.65 5.28
CA SER A 435 -3.90 5.89 5.85
C SER A 435 -2.70 6.42 5.08
N ASP A 436 -1.98 5.52 4.41
CA ASP A 436 -0.67 5.78 3.83
C ASP A 436 0.31 6.35 4.88
N ASN A 437 0.29 5.73 6.06
CA ASN A 437 1.06 6.21 7.20
C ASN A 437 2.55 5.94 7.03
N HIS A 438 3.34 7.03 7.08
CA HIS A 438 4.80 7.02 7.09
C HIS A 438 5.39 7.54 8.42
N ASN A 439 4.55 7.88 9.39
CA ASN A 439 4.97 8.49 10.65
C ASN A 439 5.61 7.47 11.59
N SER A 440 6.28 7.95 12.64
CA SER A 440 6.89 7.11 13.68
C SER A 440 5.86 6.54 14.68
N THR A 441 4.61 6.99 14.61
CA THR A 441 3.46 6.56 15.41
C THR A 441 2.26 6.34 14.50
N TYR A 442 1.36 5.45 14.87
CA TYR A 442 0.19 5.08 14.06
C TYR A 442 -1.15 5.34 14.75
N ILE A 443 -1.39 4.89 15.98
CA ILE A 443 -2.63 5.20 16.70
C ILE A 443 -2.34 6.37 17.64
N VAL A 444 -2.70 7.59 17.20
CA VAL A 444 -2.61 8.80 18.03
C VAL A 444 -3.94 8.98 18.76
N GLY A 445 -3.94 8.74 20.07
CA GLY A 445 -5.09 8.89 20.97
C GLY A 445 -5.36 10.32 21.42
#